data_AF-A0A258CWE1-F1
#
_entry.id   AF-A0A258CWE1-F1
#
_cell.length_a   1.000
_cell.length_b   1.000
_cell.length_c   1.000
_cell.angle_alpha   90.00
_cell.angle_beta   90.00
_cell.angle_gamma   90.00
#
_symmetry.space_group_name_H-M   'P 1'
#
loop_
_entity.id
_entity.type
_entity.pdbx_description
1 polymer ?
#
loop_
_entity_poly.entity_id
_entity_poly.type
_entity_poly.pdbx_seq_one_letter_code
_entity_poly.pdbx_strand_id
1 'polypeptide(L)' 'DAVVMLVRWKKTPVKAVQSALALLQGTRAFIAGVALTQMDLKAQSRYGYGDSYYYYANYRKYYAD' A
#
# COMPACT_ATOMS: atom_id res chain seq x y z
N ASP A 1 -11.47 -14.78 -9.75
CA ASP A 1 -11.49 -14.23 -8.39
C ASP A 1 -10.06 -13.92 -7.96
N ALA A 2 -9.83 -12.82 -7.25
CA ALA A 2 -8.50 -12.36 -6.88
C ALA A 2 -8.52 -11.59 -5.56
N VAL A 3 -7.47 -11.76 -4.76
CA VAL A 3 -7.30 -11.11 -3.46
C VAL A 3 -6.19 -10.08 -3.50
N VAL A 4 -6.46 -8.88 -2.97
CA VAL A 4 -5.46 -7.84 -2.74
C VAL A 4 -5.39 -7.54 -1.25
N MET A 5 -4.20 -7.57 -0.68
CA MET A 5 -3.98 -7.25 0.73
C MET A 5 -3.64 -5.76 0.89
N LEU A 6 -4.40 -5.05 1.71
CA LEU A 6 -4.14 -3.65 2.06
C LEU A 6 -3.32 -3.56 3.34
N VAL A 7 -2.18 -2.86 3.30
CA VAL A 7 -1.25 -2.71 4.42
C VAL A 7 -1.09 -1.24 4.75
N ARG A 8 -1.22 -0.84 6.02
CA ARG A 8 -1.06 0.57 6.39
C ARG A 8 0.41 0.92 6.58
N TRP A 9 0.88 1.90 5.81
CA TRP A 9 2.27 2.34 5.81
C TRP A 9 2.73 2.79 7.21
N LYS A 10 3.92 2.36 7.62
CA LYS A 10 4.56 2.60 8.94
C LYS A 10 3.74 2.22 10.18
N LYS A 11 2.55 1.65 10.03
CA LYS A 11 1.71 1.20 11.15
C LYS A 11 1.65 -0.32 11.25
N THR A 12 1.66 -1.02 10.12
CA THR A 12 1.66 -2.48 10.09
C THR A 12 3.11 -3.00 10.02
N PRO A 13 3.58 -3.77 11.03
CA PRO A 13 4.91 -4.37 10.98
C PRO A 13 5.05 -5.40 9.85
N VAL A 14 6.24 -5.51 9.25
CA VAL A 14 6.53 -6.47 8.17
C VAL A 14 6.20 -7.91 8.57
N LYS A 15 6.51 -8.31 9.81
CA LYS A 15 6.19 -9.66 10.32
C LYS A 15 4.68 -9.95 10.29
N ALA A 16 3.85 -8.97 10.62
CA ALA A 16 2.39 -9.14 10.57
C ALA A 16 1.90 -9.32 9.12
N VAL A 17 2.52 -8.62 8.16
CA VAL A 17 2.22 -8.79 6.73
C VAL A 17 2.62 -10.19 6.25
N GLN A 18 3.80 -10.66 6.63
CA GLN A 18 4.28 -12.01 6.30
C GLN A 18 3.38 -13.10 6.87
N SER A 19 2.96 -12.98 8.13
CA SER A 19 2.03 -13.94 8.75
C SER A 19 0.68 -13.96 8.03
N ALA A 20 0.13 -12.81 7.66
CA ALA A 20 -1.13 -12.74 6.93
C ALA A 20 -1.01 -13.34 5.51
N LEU A 21 0.10 -13.10 4.81
CA LEU A 21 0.35 -13.72 3.51
C LEU A 21 0.46 -15.25 3.62
N ALA A 22 1.12 -15.77 4.66
CA ALA A 22 1.20 -17.21 4.89
C ALA A 22 -0.19 -17.84 5.10
N LEU A 23 -1.09 -17.16 5.83
CA LEU A 23 -2.48 -17.59 5.98
C LEU A 23 -3.23 -17.59 4.64
N LEU A 24 -3.06 -16.54 3.84
CA LEU A 24 -3.70 -16.43 2.52
C LEU A 24 -3.16 -17.46 1.53
N GLN A 25 -1.87 -17.78 1.57
CA GLN A 25 -1.27 -18.84 0.73
C GLN A 25 -1.81 -20.23 1.07
N GLY A 26 -2.24 -20.45 2.31
CA GLY A 26 -2.96 -21.67 2.70
C GLY A 26 -4.35 -21.79 2.06
N THR A 27 -4.88 -20.70 1.50
CA THR A 27 -6.10 -20.71 0.71
C THR A 27 -5.76 -20.92 -0.77
N ARG A 28 -6.64 -21.57 -1.53
CA ARG A 28 -6.50 -21.68 -3.01
C ARG A 28 -6.81 -20.35 -3.74
N ALA A 29 -6.81 -19.22 -3.03
CA ALA A 29 -7.10 -17.93 -3.61
C ALA A 29 -5.90 -17.39 -4.40
N PHE A 30 -6.18 -16.75 -5.54
CA PHE A 30 -5.15 -16.04 -6.30
C PHE A 30 -4.86 -14.69 -5.65
N ILE A 31 -3.66 -14.54 -5.07
CA ILE A 31 -3.22 -13.29 -4.45
C ILE A 31 -2.61 -12.41 -5.54
N ALA A 32 -3.32 -11.36 -5.94
CA ALA A 32 -2.86 -10.42 -6.96
C ALA A 32 -1.74 -9.50 -6.46
N GLY A 33 -1.65 -9.27 -5.13
CA GLY A 33 -0.54 -8.55 -4.52
C GLY A 33 -0.89 -7.82 -3.22
N VAL A 34 0.00 -6.93 -2.83
CA VAL A 34 -0.10 -6.10 -1.61
C VAL A 34 -0.05 -4.63 -2.01
N ALA A 35 -0.97 -3.82 -1.48
CA ALA A 35 -0.99 -2.37 -1.66
C ALA A 35 -0.77 -1.63 -0.34
N LEU A 36 0.15 -0.67 -0.34
CA LEU A 36 0.38 0.21 0.82
C LEU A 36 -0.65 1.35 0.82
N THR A 37 -1.28 1.56 1.97
CA THR A 37 -2.33 2.54 2.20
C THR A 37 -1.90 3.59 3.21
N GLN A 38 -2.53 4.77 3.15
CA GLN A 38 -2.29 5.91 4.05
C GLN A 38 -0.80 6.31 4.10
N MET A 39 -0.15 6.28 2.93
CA MET A 39 1.23 6.69 2.79
C MET A 39 1.34 8.20 2.94
N ASP A 40 2.25 8.67 3.79
CA ASP A 40 2.64 10.08 3.82
C ASP A 40 3.61 10.32 2.66
N LEU A 41 3.11 10.92 1.59
CA LEU A 41 3.89 11.22 0.38
C LEU A 41 5.06 12.18 0.64
N LYS A 42 4.95 13.08 1.62
CA LYS A 42 6.06 14.00 1.97
C LYS A 42 7.17 13.25 2.69
N ALA A 43 6.82 12.28 3.51
CA ALA A 43 7.80 11.45 4.18
C ALA A 43 8.37 10.38 3.22
N GLN A 44 7.56 9.83 2.31
CA GLN A 44 8.00 8.87 1.29
C GLN A 44 8.99 9.49 0.29
N SER A 45 8.77 10.75 -0.14
CA SER A 45 9.71 11.42 -1.07
C SER A 45 11.13 11.51 -0.51
N ARG A 46 11.27 11.60 0.82
CA ARG A 46 12.56 11.58 1.53
C ARG A 46 13.25 10.20 1.52
N TYR A 47 12.48 9.12 1.33
CA TYR A 47 13.01 7.76 1.22
C TYR A 47 13.46 7.39 -0.20
N GLY A 48 13.30 8.28 -1.19
CA GLY A 48 14.03 8.17 -2.46
C GLY A 48 13.45 7.25 -3.54
N TYR A 49 12.13 7.07 -3.62
CA TYR A 49 11.49 6.59 -4.86
C TYR A 49 10.90 7.79 -5.61
N GLY A 50 11.54 8.11 -6.73
CA GLY A 50 11.43 9.38 -7.46
C GLY A 50 10.01 9.85 -7.83
N ASP A 51 9.85 11.16 -7.81
CA ASP A 51 8.90 11.99 -8.56
C ASP A 51 7.39 11.66 -8.55
N SER A 52 6.91 10.74 -7.72
CA SER A 52 5.46 10.50 -7.60
C SER A 52 4.68 11.70 -7.04
N TYR A 53 5.36 12.67 -6.42
CA TYR A 53 4.71 13.87 -5.87
C TYR A 53 4.00 14.71 -6.94
N TYR A 54 4.51 14.71 -8.18
CA TYR A 54 3.89 15.45 -9.29
C TYR A 54 2.56 14.82 -9.76
N TYR A 55 2.44 13.49 -9.74
CA TYR A 55 1.21 12.80 -10.18
C TYR A 55 0.05 12.95 -9.19
N TYR A 56 0.32 13.04 -7.89
CA TYR A 56 -0.73 13.12 -6.86
C TYR A 56 -1.24 14.55 -6.59
N ALA A 57 -0.49 15.59 -6.95
CA ALA A 57 -0.93 16.98 -6.78
C ALA A 57 -2.28 17.26 -7.50
N ASN A 58 -2.50 16.64 -8.66
CA ASN A 58 -3.72 16.78 -9.44
C ASN A 58 -4.94 16.05 -8.85
N TYR A 59 -4.74 14.94 -8.12
CA TYR A 59 -5.82 14.18 -7.48
C TYR A 59 -6.37 14.85 -6.23
N ARG A 60 -5.59 15.75 -5.61
CA ARG A 60 -6.01 16.46 -4.40
C ARG A 60 -7.22 17.40 -4.63
N LYS A 61 -7.49 17.78 -5.88
CA LYS A 61 -8.70 18.52 -6.26
C LYS A 61 -9.99 17.70 -6.12
N TYR A 62 -9.92 16.37 -6.10
CA TYR A 62 -11.10 15.49 -6.11
C TYR A 62 -11.59 15.04 -4.74
N TYR A 63 -10.84 15.31 -3.66
CA TYR A 63 -11.19 14.93 -2.28
C TYR A 63 -11.35 16.13 -1.34
N ALA A 64 -11.34 17.35 -1.90
CA ALA A 64 -11.42 18.60 -1.15
C ALA A 64 -12.76 19.35 -1.34
N ASP A 65 -13.75 18.69 -1.95
CA ASP A 65 -15.18 19.05 -1.89
C ASP A 65 -15.95 17.90 -1.23
#